data_AF-A0A969QZG8-F1
#
_entry.id   AF-A0A969QZG8-F1
#
_cell.length_a   1.000
_cell.length_b   1.000
_cell.length_c   1.000
_cell.angle_alpha   90.00
_cell.angle_beta   90.00
_cell.angle_gamma   90.00
#
_symmetry.space_group_name_H-M   'P 1'
#
loop_
_entity.id
_entity.type
_entity.pdbx_description
1 polymer ?
#
loop_
_entity_poly.entity_id
_entity_poly.type
_entity_poly.pdbx_seq_one_letter_code
_entity_poly.pdbx_strand_id
1 'polypeptide(L)'
;MEVEEMEWARRQAELEKQRRAVQAERQARAEQNAVVRAREQRQKEQSDMEQRSALRNDLQAELSRVVLSGMSLRQALSALGFHPGPGPHGERVALKQARVFHHPDSSRRRGDTLRQQIMSEEIFKLLGSLV
;
A
#
# COMPACT_ATOMS: atom_id res chain seq x y z
N MET A 1 -37.56 -11.00 58.81
CA MET A 1 -36.75 -11.80 57.87
C MET A 1 -37.23 -11.66 56.44
N GLU A 2 -38.48 -12.04 56.09
CA GLU A 2 -38.94 -12.02 54.68
C GLU A 2 -38.93 -10.65 53.97
N VAL A 3 -39.16 -9.54 54.70
CA VAL A 3 -39.18 -8.18 54.13
C VAL A 3 -37.77 -7.71 53.75
N GLU A 4 -36.76 -8.02 54.55
CA GLU A 4 -35.36 -7.65 54.28
C GLU A 4 -34.80 -8.45 53.09
N GLU A 5 -35.19 -9.71 52.95
CA GLU A 5 -34.81 -10.55 51.80
C GLU A 5 -35.43 -10.03 50.49
N MET A 6 -36.68 -9.59 50.52
CA MET A 6 -37.33 -8.98 49.35
C MET A 6 -36.71 -7.63 48.95
N GLU A 7 -36.36 -6.78 49.92
CA GLU A 7 -35.65 -5.53 49.64
C GLU A 7 -34.24 -5.76 49.08
N TRP A 8 -33.53 -6.75 49.61
CA TRP A 8 -32.21 -7.12 49.12
C TRP A 8 -32.27 -7.66 47.69
N ALA A 9 -33.22 -8.56 47.40
CA ALA A 9 -33.45 -9.09 46.05
C ALA A 9 -33.79 -7.97 45.05
N ARG A 10 -34.60 -6.99 45.45
CA ARG A 10 -34.94 -5.83 44.61
C ARG A 10 -33.72 -4.95 44.33
N ARG A 11 -32.87 -4.71 45.32
CA ARG A 11 -31.61 -3.96 45.14
C ARG A 11 -30.63 -4.69 44.23
N GLN A 12 -30.51 -6.01 44.33
CA GLN A 12 -29.67 -6.81 43.43
C GLN A 12 -30.18 -6.75 41.99
N ALA A 13 -31.50 -6.86 41.77
CA ALA A 13 -32.10 -6.75 40.44
C ALA A 13 -31.87 -5.37 39.80
N GLU A 14 -31.97 -4.29 40.59
CA GLU A 14 -31.69 -2.92 40.13
C GLU A 14 -30.22 -2.76 39.72
N LEU A 15 -29.29 -3.28 40.52
CA LEU A 15 -27.85 -3.25 40.21
C LEU A 15 -27.51 -4.07 38.95
N GLU A 16 -28.13 -5.23 38.78
CA GLU A 16 -27.92 -6.06 37.59
C GLU A 16 -28.47 -5.38 36.33
N LYS A 17 -29.64 -4.72 36.43
CA LYS A 17 -30.22 -3.92 35.35
C LYS A 17 -29.30 -2.77 34.95
N GLN A 18 -28.73 -2.05 35.93
CA GLN A 18 -27.77 -0.96 35.67
C GLN A 18 -26.48 -1.49 35.01
N ARG A 19 -25.95 -2.63 35.47
CA ARG A 19 -24.76 -3.27 34.85
C ARG A 19 -25.00 -3.65 33.40
N ARG A 20 -26.16 -4.26 33.10
CA ARG A 20 -26.53 -4.63 31.72
C ARG A 20 -26.69 -3.39 30.82
N ALA A 21 -27.28 -2.32 31.33
CA ALA A 21 -27.41 -1.07 30.59
C ALA A 21 -26.04 -0.46 30.23
N VAL A 22 -25.12 -0.40 31.19
CA VAL A 22 -23.75 0.09 30.95
C VAL A 22 -22.99 -0.79 29.95
N GLN A 23 -23.16 -2.12 30.04
CA GLN A 23 -22.52 -3.05 29.12
C GLN A 23 -23.06 -2.90 27.69
N ALA A 24 -24.38 -2.77 27.54
CA ALA A 24 -25.01 -2.52 26.24
C ALA A 24 -24.55 -1.18 25.64
N GLU A 25 -24.44 -0.12 26.44
CA GLU A 25 -23.93 1.17 25.97
C GLU A 25 -22.46 1.08 25.50
N ARG A 26 -21.61 0.36 26.25
CA ARG A 26 -20.21 0.14 25.85
C ARG A 26 -20.11 -0.64 24.54
N GLN A 27 -20.94 -1.66 24.36
CA GLN A 27 -21.00 -2.44 23.12
C GLN A 27 -21.45 -1.56 21.94
N ALA A 28 -22.53 -0.79 22.11
CA ALA A 28 -23.00 0.13 21.07
C ALA A 28 -21.94 1.16 20.66
N ARG A 29 -21.21 1.74 21.63
CA ARG A 29 -20.10 2.66 21.36
C ARG A 29 -18.93 1.97 20.64
N ALA A 30 -18.61 0.74 21.00
CA ALA A 30 -17.55 -0.03 20.36
C ALA A 30 -17.90 -0.35 18.90
N GLU A 31 -19.15 -0.74 18.62
CA GLU A 31 -19.66 -0.98 17.27
C GLU A 31 -19.62 0.29 16.43
N GLN A 32 -20.09 1.41 16.97
CA GLN A 32 -20.01 2.71 16.27
C GLN A 32 -18.56 3.08 15.94
N ASN A 33 -17.65 2.95 16.91
CA ASN A 33 -16.22 3.23 16.68
C ASN A 33 -15.60 2.31 15.64
N ALA A 34 -15.99 1.03 15.60
CA ALA A 34 -15.53 0.09 14.59
C ALA A 34 -15.99 0.52 13.18
N VAL A 35 -17.25 0.94 13.04
CA VAL A 35 -17.79 1.45 11.77
C VAL A 35 -17.06 2.71 11.32
N VAL A 36 -16.82 3.67 12.23
CA VAL A 36 -16.07 4.89 11.90
C VAL A 36 -14.65 4.56 11.45
N ARG A 37 -13.91 3.74 12.21
CA ARG A 37 -12.54 3.33 11.83
C ARG A 37 -12.50 2.60 10.50
N ALA A 38 -13.45 1.70 10.24
CA ALA A 38 -13.54 0.99 8.97
C ALA A 38 -13.80 1.96 7.81
N ARG A 39 -14.63 3.00 8.01
CA ARG A 39 -14.88 4.03 7.01
C ARG A 39 -13.64 4.88 6.75
N GLU A 40 -12.96 5.34 7.79
CA GLU A 40 -11.72 6.12 7.67
C GLU A 40 -10.62 5.32 6.96
N GLN A 41 -10.47 4.05 7.31
CA GLN A 41 -9.51 3.14 6.68
C GLN A 41 -9.82 2.98 5.19
N ARG A 42 -11.08 2.74 4.81
CA ARG A 42 -11.49 2.65 3.41
C ARG A 42 -11.23 3.94 2.64
N GLN A 43 -11.50 5.10 3.24
CA GLN A 43 -11.23 6.39 2.61
C GLN A 43 -9.74 6.61 2.38
N LYS A 44 -8.91 6.23 3.36
CA LYS A 44 -7.45 6.30 3.23
C LYS A 44 -6.93 5.37 2.13
N GLU A 45 -7.39 4.12 2.10
CA GLU A 45 -7.03 3.15 1.07
C GLU A 45 -7.43 3.63 -0.33
N GLN A 46 -8.60 4.25 -0.46
CA GLN A 46 -9.06 4.82 -1.72
C GLN A 46 -8.19 6.00 -2.16
N SER A 47 -7.89 6.94 -1.26
CA SER A 47 -6.99 8.07 -1.53
C SER A 47 -5.59 7.59 -1.93
N ASP A 48 -5.04 6.61 -1.22
CA ASP A 48 -3.74 6.01 -1.53
C ASP A 48 -3.75 5.34 -2.93
N MET A 49 -4.84 4.65 -3.29
CA MET A 49 -4.99 4.07 -4.63
C MET A 49 -5.08 5.16 -5.71
N GLU A 50 -5.86 6.21 -5.49
CA GLU A 50 -6.00 7.33 -6.42
C GLU A 50 -4.67 8.05 -6.65
N GLN A 51 -3.92 8.34 -5.59
CA GLN A 51 -2.59 8.95 -5.68
C GLN A 51 -1.61 8.07 -6.46
N ARG A 52 -1.60 6.76 -6.20
CA ARG A 52 -0.74 5.81 -6.93
C ARG A 52 -1.12 5.72 -8.39
N SER A 53 -2.41 5.73 -8.70
CA SER A 53 -2.93 5.68 -10.07
C SER A 53 -2.54 6.94 -10.86
N ALA A 54 -2.73 8.13 -10.27
CA ALA A 54 -2.32 9.40 -10.88
C ALA A 54 -0.80 9.42 -11.18
N LEU A 55 0.02 9.09 -10.18
CA LEU A 55 1.47 9.02 -10.34
C LEU A 55 1.89 7.99 -11.41
N ARG A 56 1.22 6.84 -11.47
CA ARG A 56 1.53 5.81 -12.47
C ARG A 56 1.25 6.30 -13.88
N ASN A 57 0.14 7.00 -14.12
CA ASN A 57 -0.18 7.52 -15.44
C ASN A 57 0.86 8.57 -15.89
N ASP A 58 1.25 9.48 -15.00
CA ASP A 58 2.26 10.51 -15.29
C ASP A 58 3.62 9.88 -15.60
N LEU A 59 4.05 8.91 -14.78
CA LEU A 59 5.32 8.21 -14.96
C LEU A 59 5.32 7.32 -16.20
N GLN A 60 4.20 6.68 -16.53
CA GLN A 60 4.08 5.90 -17.76
C GLN A 60 4.20 6.80 -18.98
N ALA A 61 3.59 7.98 -18.99
CA ALA A 61 3.75 8.94 -20.07
C ALA A 61 5.22 9.39 -20.22
N GLU A 62 5.92 9.64 -19.10
CA GLU A 62 7.34 9.98 -19.08
C GLU A 62 8.21 8.83 -19.63
N LEU A 63 8.01 7.61 -19.13
CA LEU A 63 8.75 6.41 -19.58
C LEU A 63 8.46 6.04 -21.03
N SER A 64 7.23 6.25 -21.49
CA SER A 64 6.85 6.00 -22.89
C SER A 64 7.63 6.88 -23.86
N ARG A 65 7.86 8.15 -23.49
CA ARG A 65 8.69 9.07 -24.29
C ARG A 65 10.16 8.65 -24.32
N VAL A 66 10.64 8.07 -23.22
CA VAL A 66 12.06 7.70 -23.06
C VAL A 66 12.38 6.33 -23.65
N VAL A 67 11.45 5.37 -23.65
CA VAL A 67 11.80 3.97 -23.95
C VAL A 67 10.98 3.33 -25.07
N LEU A 68 9.76 3.80 -25.36
CA LEU A 68 8.89 3.15 -26.35
C LEU A 68 9.09 3.65 -27.79
N SER A 69 9.98 4.60 -28.04
CA SER A 69 10.28 5.10 -29.40
C SER A 69 11.44 4.35 -30.07
N GLY A 70 11.26 3.05 -30.38
CA GLY A 70 12.15 2.32 -31.29
C GLY A 70 13.64 2.25 -30.89
N MET A 71 13.95 2.43 -29.60
CA MET A 71 15.33 2.40 -29.11
C MET A 71 15.87 0.98 -29.04
N SER A 72 17.13 0.79 -29.39
CA SER A 72 17.86 -0.45 -29.10
C SER A 72 17.95 -0.68 -27.59
N LEU A 73 18.06 -1.95 -27.16
CA LEU A 73 18.26 -2.32 -25.75
C LEU A 73 19.38 -1.51 -25.08
N ARG A 74 20.47 -1.29 -25.82
CA ARG A 74 21.60 -0.47 -25.36
C ARG A 74 21.20 0.96 -25.06
N GLN A 75 20.45 1.60 -25.95
CA GLN A 75 19.98 2.97 -25.77
C GLN A 75 19.01 3.07 -24.60
N ALA A 76 18.07 2.11 -24.47
CA ALA A 76 17.14 2.05 -23.35
C ALA A 76 17.87 1.91 -22.00
N LEU A 77 18.85 1.01 -21.90
CA LEU A 77 19.66 0.85 -20.69
C LEU A 77 20.45 2.11 -20.36
N SER A 78 21.07 2.75 -21.37
CA SER A 78 21.81 4.00 -21.17
C SER A 78 20.92 5.14 -20.71
N ALA A 79 19.70 5.26 -21.25
CA ALA A 79 18.72 6.26 -20.83
C ALA A 79 18.27 6.06 -19.36
N LEU A 80 18.29 4.81 -18.89
CA LEU A 80 18.05 4.45 -17.49
C LEU A 80 19.30 4.59 -16.60
N GLY A 81 20.43 5.06 -17.14
CA GLY A 81 21.68 5.24 -16.41
C GLY A 81 22.57 4.00 -16.33
N PHE A 82 22.27 2.93 -17.07
CA PHE A 82 23.08 1.71 -17.14
C PHE A 82 23.85 1.67 -18.45
N HIS A 83 25.18 1.70 -18.40
CA HIS A 83 26.02 1.76 -19.60
C HIS A 83 26.51 0.36 -19.99
N PRO A 84 25.99 -0.26 -21.06
CA PRO A 84 26.35 -1.63 -21.39
C PRO A 84 27.74 -1.72 -22.00
N GLY A 85 28.52 -2.72 -21.61
CA GLY A 85 29.74 -3.10 -22.32
C GLY A 85 29.47 -3.50 -23.78
N PRO A 86 30.49 -3.56 -24.64
CA PRO A 86 30.31 -3.90 -26.05
C PRO A 86 29.71 -5.32 -26.22
N GLY A 87 28.83 -5.44 -27.22
CA GLY A 87 28.22 -6.71 -27.61
C GLY A 87 27.08 -7.23 -26.70
N PRO A 88 26.47 -8.37 -27.08
CA PRO A 88 25.28 -8.90 -26.42
C PRO A 88 25.50 -9.30 -24.95
N HIS A 89 26.72 -9.72 -24.60
CA HIS A 89 27.07 -10.08 -23.23
C HIS A 89 27.02 -8.85 -22.30
N GLY A 90 27.59 -7.72 -22.73
CA GLY A 90 27.56 -6.48 -21.96
C GLY A 90 26.13 -5.95 -21.75
N GLU A 91 25.29 -6.06 -22.77
CA GLU A 91 23.86 -5.73 -22.69
C GLU A 91 23.12 -6.61 -21.69
N ARG A 92 23.38 -7.92 -21.71
CA ARG A 92 22.76 -8.86 -20.76
C ARG A 92 23.17 -8.61 -19.31
N VAL A 93 24.44 -8.24 -19.07
CA VAL A 93 24.93 -7.88 -17.73
C VAL A 93 24.28 -6.59 -17.23
N ALA A 94 24.25 -5.54 -18.06
CA ALA A 94 23.62 -4.26 -17.73
C ALA A 94 22.12 -4.41 -17.49
N LEU A 95 21.43 -5.22 -18.31
CA LEU A 95 20.02 -5.55 -18.10
C LEU A 95 19.78 -6.24 -16.75
N LYS A 96 20.63 -7.21 -16.38
CA LYS A 96 20.52 -7.89 -15.08
C LYS A 96 20.71 -6.90 -13.92
N GLN A 97 21.69 -6.00 -14.02
CA GLN A 97 21.92 -4.96 -13.02
C GLN A 97 20.72 -4.02 -12.90
N ALA A 98 20.18 -3.55 -14.04
CA ALA A 98 19.00 -2.69 -14.07
C ALA A 98 17.78 -3.36 -13.42
N ARG A 99 17.53 -4.65 -13.70
CA ARG A 99 16.42 -5.40 -13.08
C ARG A 99 16.58 -5.53 -11.57
N VAL A 100 17.80 -5.77 -11.07
CA VAL A 100 18.04 -5.86 -9.61
C VAL A 100 17.85 -4.50 -8.94
N PHE A 101 18.35 -3.43 -9.57
CA PHE A 101 18.23 -2.08 -9.03
C PHE A 101 16.76 -1.61 -8.97
N HIS A 102 16.00 -1.81 -10.04
CA HIS A 102 14.59 -1.41 -10.11
C HIS A 102 13.61 -2.44 -9.51
N HIS A 103 14.11 -3.53 -8.93
CA HIS A 103 13.24 -4.53 -8.29
C HIS A 103 12.38 -3.87 -7.18
N PRO A 104 11.06 -4.19 -7.08
CA PRO A 104 10.18 -3.58 -6.07
C PRO A 104 10.68 -3.76 -4.63
N ASP A 105 11.30 -4.90 -4.31
CA ASP A 105 11.89 -5.09 -2.98
C ASP A 105 13.14 -4.24 -2.75
N SER A 106 13.93 -3.99 -3.80
CA SER A 106 15.12 -3.13 -3.70
C SER A 106 14.74 -1.68 -3.43
N SER A 107 13.73 -1.15 -4.13
CA SER A 107 13.24 0.22 -3.91
C SER A 107 12.65 0.42 -2.51
N ARG A 108 11.88 -0.57 -2.02
CA ARG A 108 11.36 -0.58 -0.64
C ARG A 108 12.49 -0.56 0.39
N ARG A 109 13.53 -1.39 0.20
CA ARG A 109 14.68 -1.46 1.12
C ARG A 109 15.53 -0.20 1.14
N ARG A 110 15.63 0.53 0.02
CA ARG A 110 16.35 1.80 -0.06
C ARG A 110 15.64 2.97 0.64
N GLY A 111 14.37 2.81 1.00
CA GLY A 111 13.57 3.90 1.54
C GLY A 111 13.15 4.92 0.47
N ASP A 112 13.03 4.49 -0.79
CA ASP A 112 12.61 5.33 -1.90
C ASP A 112 11.21 5.93 -1.63
N THR A 113 10.98 7.16 -2.07
CA THR A 113 9.66 7.82 -2.03
C THR A 113 8.60 7.04 -2.82
N LEU A 114 7.31 7.26 -2.57
CA LEU A 114 6.22 6.59 -3.32
C LEU A 114 6.39 6.76 -4.85
N ARG A 115 6.74 7.98 -5.30
CA ARG A 115 7.01 8.25 -6.72
C ARG A 115 8.17 7.40 -7.25
N GLN A 116 9.28 7.31 -6.53
CA GLN A 116 10.45 6.50 -6.92
C GLN A 116 10.16 4.99 -6.88
N GLN A 117 9.32 4.54 -5.95
CA GLN A 117 8.86 3.16 -5.89
C GLN A 117 8.01 2.80 -7.11
N ILE A 118 7.01 3.62 -7.44
CA ILE A 118 6.17 3.43 -8.63
C ILE A 118 7.03 3.50 -9.89
N MET A 119 7.96 4.47 -9.99
CA MET A 119 8.87 4.57 -11.12
C MET A 119 9.73 3.32 -11.28
N SER A 120 10.27 2.78 -10.17
CA SER A 120 11.04 1.53 -10.20
C SER A 120 10.17 0.34 -10.62
N GLU A 121 8.92 0.25 -10.14
CA GLU A 121 7.98 -0.79 -10.56
C GLU A 121 7.71 -0.73 -12.08
N GLU A 122 7.45 0.46 -12.62
CA GLU A 122 7.19 0.62 -14.07
C GLU A 122 8.43 0.36 -14.92
N ILE A 123 9.62 0.82 -14.50
CA ILE A 123 10.88 0.50 -15.17
C ILE A 123 11.14 -1.01 -15.12
N PHE A 124 10.89 -1.66 -13.99
CA PHE A 124 11.09 -3.11 -13.86
C PHE A 124 10.19 -3.91 -14.80
N LYS A 125 8.91 -3.52 -14.94
CA LYS A 125 8.00 -4.11 -15.93
C LYS A 125 8.52 -3.92 -17.34
N LEU A 126 8.97 -2.71 -17.66
CA LEU A 126 9.50 -2.37 -18.98
C LEU A 126 10.77 -3.17 -19.30
N LEU A 127 11.70 -3.31 -18.36
CA LEU A 127 12.89 -4.14 -18.54
C LEU A 127 12.53 -5.62 -18.75
N GLY A 128 11.38 -6.05 -18.22
CA GLY A 128 10.82 -7.38 -18.47
C GLY A 128 10.26 -7.58 -19.87
N SER A 129 9.82 -6.53 -20.56
CA SER A 129 9.32 -6.59 -21.94
C SER A 129 10.41 -6.41 -23.01
N LEU A 130 11.64 -6.05 -22.61
CA LEU A 130 12.78 -5.87 -23.53
C LEU A 130 13.56 -7.17 -23.82
N VAL A 131 13.06 -8.32 -23.35
CA VAL A 131 13.62 -9.68 -23.56
C VAL A 131 12.62 -10.49 -24.36
#